data_AF-A0A428XVT7-F1
#
_entry.id   AF-A0A428XVT7-F1
#
_cell.length_a   1.000
_cell.length_b   1.000
_cell.length_c   1.000
_cell.angle_alpha   90.00
_cell.angle_beta   90.00
_cell.angle_gamma   90.00
#
_symmetry.space_group_name_H-M   'P 1'
#
loop_
_entity.id
_entity.type
_entity.pdbx_description
1 polymer ?
#
loop_
_entity_poly.entity_id
_entity_poly.type
_entity_poly.pdbx_seq_one_letter_code
_entity_poly.pdbx_strand_id
1 'polypeptide(L)' 'MSEEEIEINAAYAELHNLRAELAELHNWADRVLDNEHTDRQYIAEHLSTACGVLASGGPMPSRPYDDTDEF' A
#
# COMPACT_ATOMS: atom_id res chain seq x y z
N MET A 1 -11.59 29.62 9.04
CA MET A 1 -11.98 28.41 8.31
C MET A 1 -13.26 27.86 8.93
N SER A 2 -14.24 27.47 8.12
CA SER A 2 -15.44 26.79 8.59
C SER A 2 -15.14 25.32 8.93
N GLU A 3 -16.06 24.67 9.66
CA GLU A 3 -15.98 23.23 9.93
C GLU A 3 -15.97 22.41 8.63
N GLU A 4 -16.75 22.82 7.63
CA GLU A 4 -16.79 22.20 6.30
C GLU A 4 -15.43 22.29 5.58
N GLU A 5 -14.72 23.42 5.69
CA GLU A 5 -13.38 23.57 5.11
C GLU A 5 -12.36 22.64 5.80
N ILE A 6 -12.52 22.37 7.10
CA ILE A 6 -11.66 21.44 7.84
C ILE A 6 -11.90 20.00 7.37
N GLU A 7 -13.17 19.59 7.27
CA GLU A 7 -13.55 18.24 6.84
C GLU A 7 -13.13 17.96 5.40
N ILE A 8 -13.31 18.93 4.50
CA ILE A 8 -12.87 18.82 3.10
C ILE A 8 -11.35 18.64 3.02
N ASN A 9 -10.59 19.46 3.76
CA ASN A 9 -9.13 19.35 3.79
C ASN A 9 -8.66 18.00 4.35
N ALA A 10 -9.32 17.49 5.39
CA ALA A 10 -9.04 16.17 5.95
C ALA A 10 -9.30 15.06 4.93
N ALA A 11 -10.44 15.09 4.24
CA ALA A 11 -10.77 14.13 3.18
C ALA A 11 -9.78 14.18 2.01
N TYR A 12 -9.30 15.38 1.62
CA TYR A 12 -8.26 15.51 0.61
C TYR A 12 -6.92 14.91 1.05
N ALA A 13 -6.52 15.12 2.30
CA ALA A 13 -5.31 14.53 2.85
C ALA A 13 -5.40 13.00 2.90
N GLU A 14 -6.53 12.47 3.35
CA GLU A 14 -6.79 11.02 3.38
C GLU A 14 -6.74 10.40 1.98
N LEU A 15 -7.38 11.03 0.99
CA LEU A 15 -7.33 10.58 -0.41
C LEU A 15 -5.90 10.63 -0.98
N HIS A 16 -5.14 11.67 -0.64
CA HIS A 16 -3.74 11.78 -1.06
C HIS A 16 -2.89 10.65 -0.48
N ASN A 17 -3.05 10.36 0.81
CA ASN A 17 -2.34 9.27 1.49
C ASN A 17 -2.70 7.91 0.88
N LEU A 18 -3.99 7.64 0.65
CA LEU A 18 -4.45 6.40 0.03
C LEU A 18 -3.84 6.20 -1.37
N ARG A 19 -3.74 7.28 -2.16
CA ARG A 19 -3.08 7.24 -3.48
C ARG A 19 -1.59 6.95 -3.37
N ALA A 20 -0.91 7.52 -2.38
CA ALA A 20 0.50 7.28 -2.13
C ALA A 20 0.74 5.82 -1.72
N GLU A 21 -0.02 5.30 -0.76
CA GLU A 21 0.09 3.91 -0.29
C GLU A 21 -0.17 2.89 -1.42
N LEU A 22 -1.18 3.16 -2.27
CA LEU A 22 -1.46 2.31 -3.44
C LEU A 22 -0.32 2.35 -4.46
N ALA A 23 0.26 3.52 -4.71
CA ALA A 23 1.40 3.66 -5.61
C ALA A 23 2.64 2.90 -5.08
N GLU A 24 2.89 2.96 -3.78
CA GLU A 24 3.99 2.20 -3.18
C GLU A 24 3.75 0.69 -3.23
N LEU A 25 2.51 0.23 -3.00
CA LEU A 25 2.14 -1.18 -3.12
C LEU A 25 2.35 -1.69 -4.56
N HIS A 26 1.94 -0.90 -5.55
CA HIS A 26 2.16 -1.20 -6.96
C HIS A 26 3.65 -1.31 -7.29
N ASN A 27 4.45 -0.32 -6.89
CA ASN A 27 5.90 -0.32 -7.14
C ASN A 27 6.60 -1.51 -6.47
N TRP A 28 6.20 -1.86 -5.26
CA TRP A 28 6.69 -3.06 -4.58
C TRP A 28 6.33 -4.32 -5.38
N ALA A 29 5.06 -4.45 -5.79
CA ALA A 29 4.57 -5.61 -6.55
C ALA A 29 5.33 -5.83 -7.85
N ASP A 30 5.52 -4.77 -8.64
CA ASP A 30 6.27 -4.81 -9.90
C ASP A 30 7.70 -5.32 -9.65
N ARG A 31 8.38 -4.75 -8.64
CA ARG A 31 9.75 -5.14 -8.30
C ARG A 31 9.87 -6.60 -7.88
N VAL A 32 8.96 -7.09 -7.02
CA VAL A 32 9.05 -8.49 -6.54
C VAL A 32 8.65 -9.49 -7.61
N LEU A 33 7.74 -9.13 -8.52
CA LEU A 33 7.33 -9.99 -9.64
C LEU A 33 8.42 -10.13 -10.71
N ASP A 34 9.27 -9.11 -10.86
CA ASP A 34 10.44 -9.16 -11.74
C ASP A 34 11.58 -10.04 -11.20
N ASN A 35 11.53 -10.45 -9.92
CA ASN A 35 12.52 -11.33 -9.32
C ASN A 35 12.10 -12.81 -9.46
N GLU A 36 12.94 -13.62 -10.11
CA GLU A 36 12.67 -15.05 -10.36
C GLU A 36 12.64 -15.92 -9.08
N HIS A 37 13.12 -15.40 -7.94
CA HIS A 37 13.20 -16.11 -6.66
C HIS A 37 12.04 -15.84 -5.71
N THR A 38 11.02 -15.08 -6.13
CA THR A 38 9.89 -14.73 -5.25
C THR A 38 8.72 -15.69 -5.44
N ASP A 39 8.01 -15.94 -4.33
CA ASP A 39 6.78 -16.73 -4.35
C ASP A 39 5.60 -15.86 -4.84
N ARG A 40 5.16 -16.11 -6.08
CA ARG A 40 4.05 -15.39 -6.70
C ARG A 40 2.71 -15.61 -6.00
N GLN A 41 2.48 -16.77 -5.40
CA GLN A 41 1.26 -17.02 -4.63
C GLN A 41 1.27 -16.15 -3.36
N TYR A 42 2.40 -16.12 -2.66
CA TYR A 42 2.55 -15.28 -1.47
C TYR A 42 2.41 -13.78 -1.79
N ILE A 43 2.96 -13.32 -2.91
CA ILE A 43 2.76 -11.95 -3.41
C ILE A 43 1.27 -11.67 -3.64
N ALA A 44 0.54 -12.58 -4.30
CA ALA A 44 -0.89 -12.40 -4.56
C ALA A 44 -1.74 -12.33 -3.27
N GLU A 45 -1.43 -13.18 -2.28
CA GLU A 45 -2.08 -13.17 -0.97
C GLU A 45 -1.80 -11.85 -0.21
N HIS A 46 -0.57 -11.36 -0.28
CA HIS A 46 -0.21 -10.07 0.30
C HIS A 46 -0.96 -8.91 -0.37
N LEU A 47 -1.00 -8.87 -1.71
CA LEU A 47 -1.73 -7.85 -2.46
C LEU A 47 -3.23 -7.88 -2.14
N SER A 48 -3.83 -9.06 -2.05
CA SER A 48 -5.24 -9.19 -1.66
C SER A 48 -5.50 -8.63 -0.26
N THR A 49 -4.59 -8.89 0.69
CA THR A 49 -4.70 -8.40 2.07
C THR A 49 -4.53 -6.88 2.13
N ALA A 50 -3.50 -6.36 1.47
CA ALA A 50 -3.20 -4.93 1.39
C ALA A 50 -4.36 -4.13 0.78
N CYS A 51 -4.93 -4.60 -0.34
CA CYS A 51 -6.11 -3.98 -0.94
C CYS A 51 -7.31 -3.96 0.01
N GLY A 52 -7.53 -5.04 0.78
CA GLY A 52 -8.59 -5.08 1.79
C GLY A 52 -8.38 -4.05 2.90
N VAL A 53 -7.14 -3.89 3.35
CA VAL A 53 -6.76 -2.92 4.38
C VAL A 53 -6.97 -1.48 3.88
N LEU A 54 -6.47 -1.15 2.68
CA LEU A 54 -6.67 0.15 2.03
C LEU A 54 -8.15 0.50 1.90
N ALA A 55 -9.00 -0.46 1.54
CA ALA A 55 -10.44 -0.24 1.43
C ALA A 55 -11.13 0.04 2.77
N SER A 56 -10.57 -0.47 3.87
CA SER A 56 -11.10 -0.27 5.22
C SER A 56 -10.48 0.90 6.00
N GLY A 57 -9.46 1.55 5.44
CA GLY A 57 -8.67 2.58 6.16
C GLY A 57 -7.81 2.00 7.30
N GLY A 58 -7.43 0.73 7.20
CA GLY A 58 -6.62 0.05 8.20
C GLY A 58 -5.12 0.29 8.04
N PRO A 59 -4.29 -0.11 9.02
CA PRO A 59 -2.84 -0.01 8.90
C PRO A 59 -2.29 -1.00 7.89
N MET A 60 -1.47 -0.53 6.94
CA MET A 60 -0.85 -1.37 5.92
C MET A 60 -0.03 -2.52 6.53
N PRO A 61 -0.20 -3.78 6.06
CA PRO A 61 0.64 -4.89 6.48
C PRO A 61 2.10 -4.65 6.06
N SER A 62 3.04 -5.12 6.88
CA SER A 62 4.46 -5.07 6.55
C SER A 62 4.75 -5.76 5.24
N ARG A 63 5.58 -5.14 4.40
CA ARG A 63 5.95 -5.69 3.09
C ARG A 63 6.81 -6.94 3.28
N PRO A 64 6.51 -8.03 2.57
CA PRO A 64 7.44 -9.14 2.46
C PRO A 64 8.59 -8.77 1.54
N TYR A 65 9.78 -9.33 1.79
CA TYR A 65 11.01 -9.09 1.02
C TYR A 65 11.43 -7.61 1.00
N ASP A 66 11.45 -6.99 2.18
CA ASP A 66 11.98 -5.63 2.32
C ASP A 66 13.48 -5.60 1.96
N ASP A 67 13.95 -4.54 1.30
CA ASP A 67 15.32 -4.45 0.72
C ASP A 67 16.47 -4.51 1.74
N THR A 68 16.17 -4.74 3.02
CA THR A 68 17.16 -4.83 4.09
C THR A 68 17.82 -6.19 4.22
N ASP A 69 17.29 -7.25 3.57
CA ASP A 69 17.97 -8.54 3.53
C ASP A 69 18.79 -8.66 2.24
N GLU A 70 20.07 -8.27 2.38
CA GLU A 70 21.16 -8.80 1.56
C GLU A 70 21.02 -10.33 1.46
N PHE A 71 20.81 -10.84 0.24
CA PHE A 71 21.02 -12.24 -0.11
C PHE A 71 22.15 -12.35 -1.14
#